data_AF-A0A9W9MJN3-F1
#
_entry.id   AF-A0A9W9MJN3-F1
#
_cell.length_a   1.000
_cell.length_b   1.000
_cell.length_c   1.000
_cell.angle_alpha   90.00
_cell.angle_beta   90.00
_cell.angle_gamma   90.00
#
_symmetry.space_group_name_H-M   'P 1'
#
loop_
_entity.id
_entity.type
_entity.pdbx_description
1 polymer ?
#
loop_
_entity_poly.entity_id
_entity_poly.type
_entity_poly.pdbx_seq_one_letter_code
_entity_poly.pdbx_strand_id
1 'polypeptide(L)'
;MDLPTAMIELQHQFFLDFIFLWHSWIDDPITWHYGSRVFNAFNRAILRLASWDFEVSYDCDVALPINHSSIPSWQFPEEERYWFHGFLIMLQPDLESPQLLRTAIAGAKAFIDSSSRIPHKVRSILISPHHVAFVELSQHNIACSEVLPLITDSSATQCSPGFRVLAQVLSSNCWKMTWANRDKWPFSMPSEVLLGILHSSEPRDALSFAQASFEAERWYYASVPQFRDVSVQSLDLSIPCCGDRTGLEDSGVHCSGCGTWQHQMCIGLEILPSNDSFTCAACLEKDPKATRLTAGGINRLGGRAERRTRAIKIDGSAKSLRVRLSQPAHLRPELRLIGDLIHNIPKGLVDFTLRFNGVFAGLAYGVDAMAPEGNC
;
A
#
# COMPACT_ATOMS: atom_id res chain seq x y z
N MET A 1 5.59 12.12 10.92
CA MET A 1 5.02 10.84 10.43
C MET A 1 4.37 10.17 11.61
N ASP A 2 3.22 9.51 11.42
CA ASP A 2 2.59 8.74 12.49
C ASP A 2 3.35 7.43 12.74
N LEU A 3 3.17 6.85 13.91
CA LEU A 3 3.78 5.57 14.28
C LEU A 3 3.15 4.41 13.50
N PRO A 4 3.93 3.40 13.07
CA PRO A 4 3.44 2.32 12.23
C PRO A 4 2.33 1.48 12.87
N THR A 5 1.29 1.16 12.10
CA THR A 5 0.18 0.31 12.53
C THR A 5 0.19 -1.03 11.81
N ALA A 6 -0.55 -2.01 12.34
CA ALA A 6 -0.76 -3.31 11.70
C ALA A 6 -1.35 -3.18 10.28
N MET A 7 -2.25 -2.21 10.08
CA MET A 7 -2.84 -1.94 8.76
C MET A 7 -1.80 -1.44 7.76
N ILE A 8 -1.00 -0.43 8.14
CA ILE A 8 0.09 0.10 7.31
C ILE A 8 1.05 -1.04 6.92
N GLU A 9 1.33 -1.94 7.85
CA GLU A 9 2.18 -3.10 7.58
C GLU A 9 1.60 -4.03 6.52
N LEU A 10 0.30 -4.34 6.60
CA LEU A 10 -0.39 -5.13 5.58
C LEU A 10 -0.48 -4.39 4.24
N GLN A 11 -0.64 -3.05 4.25
CA GLN A 11 -0.60 -2.24 3.02
C GLN A 11 0.73 -2.39 2.31
N HIS A 12 1.83 -2.30 3.06
CA HIS A 12 3.17 -2.53 2.51
C HIS A 12 3.26 -3.94 1.93
N GLN A 13 2.82 -4.97 2.65
CA GLN A 13 2.85 -6.35 2.16
C GLN A 13 2.04 -6.54 0.87
N PHE A 14 0.80 -6.03 0.83
CA PHE A 14 -0.08 -6.14 -0.33
C PHE A 14 0.49 -5.40 -1.54
N PHE A 15 1.12 -4.24 -1.32
CA PHE A 15 1.85 -3.55 -2.38
C PHE A 15 3.01 -4.38 -2.93
N LEU A 16 3.86 -4.97 -2.07
CA LEU A 16 4.96 -5.82 -2.52
C LEU A 16 4.48 -7.01 -3.35
N ASP A 17 3.44 -7.68 -2.88
CA ASP A 17 2.84 -8.81 -3.58
C ASP A 17 2.19 -8.38 -4.90
N PHE A 18 1.54 -7.22 -4.92
CA PHE A 18 0.90 -6.67 -6.12
C PHE A 18 1.93 -6.37 -7.21
N ILE A 19 3.00 -5.66 -6.86
CA ILE A 19 4.10 -5.35 -7.78
C ILE A 19 4.75 -6.64 -8.28
N PHE A 20 4.95 -7.62 -7.40
CA PHE A 20 5.51 -8.91 -7.78
C PHE A 20 4.63 -9.66 -8.79
N LEU A 21 3.32 -9.79 -8.53
CA LEU A 21 2.42 -10.55 -9.40
C LEU A 21 2.23 -9.88 -10.76
N TRP A 22 2.16 -8.56 -10.77
CA TRP A 22 1.91 -7.80 -11.99
C TRP A 22 3.17 -7.25 -12.67
N HIS A 23 4.36 -7.70 -12.24
CA HIS A 23 5.64 -7.19 -12.73
C HIS A 23 5.74 -7.25 -14.26
N SER A 24 5.17 -8.26 -14.93
CA SER A 24 5.24 -8.38 -16.40
C SER A 24 4.69 -7.18 -17.17
N TRP A 25 3.75 -6.44 -16.60
CA TRP A 25 3.24 -5.18 -17.14
C TRP A 25 4.08 -3.98 -16.68
N ILE A 26 4.47 -3.95 -15.41
CA ILE A 26 5.22 -2.83 -14.82
C ILE A 26 6.65 -2.75 -15.39
N ASP A 27 7.27 -3.89 -15.65
CA ASP A 27 8.63 -4.00 -16.18
C ASP A 27 8.71 -3.70 -17.68
N ASP A 28 7.59 -3.65 -18.40
CA ASP A 28 7.55 -3.40 -19.85
C ASP A 28 7.33 -1.91 -20.13
N PRO A 29 8.34 -1.17 -20.66
CA PRO A 29 8.22 0.25 -20.98
C PRO A 29 7.12 0.57 -22.01
N ILE A 30 6.68 -0.41 -22.81
CA ILE A 30 5.59 -0.25 -23.78
C ILE A 30 4.23 -0.16 -23.07
N THR A 31 4.10 -0.76 -21.88
CA THR A 31 2.84 -0.78 -21.14
C THR A 31 2.90 0.09 -19.87
N TRP A 32 4.07 0.28 -19.28
CA TRP A 32 4.29 1.13 -18.11
C TRP A 32 4.85 2.50 -18.49
N HIS A 33 4.00 3.32 -19.13
CA HIS A 33 4.34 4.71 -19.42
C HIS A 33 3.12 5.63 -19.27
N TYR A 34 3.38 6.92 -19.09
CA TYR A 34 2.34 7.94 -19.03
C TYR A 34 1.49 7.97 -20.31
N GLY A 35 0.17 8.07 -20.15
CA GLY A 35 -0.81 8.00 -21.23
C GLY A 35 -1.24 6.58 -21.62
N SER A 36 -0.60 5.54 -21.09
CA SER A 36 -1.07 4.16 -21.29
C SER A 36 -2.26 3.84 -20.37
N ARG A 37 -3.17 2.97 -20.84
CA ARG A 37 -4.29 2.48 -20.02
C ARG A 37 -3.83 1.66 -18.83
N VAL A 38 -2.75 0.90 -19.01
CA VAL A 38 -2.14 0.07 -17.96
C VAL A 38 -1.65 0.95 -16.83
N PHE A 39 -0.90 2.03 -17.13
CA PHE A 39 -0.48 3.00 -16.12
C PHE A 39 -1.67 3.56 -15.33
N ASN A 40 -2.74 4.01 -15.99
CA ASN A 40 -3.92 4.55 -15.30
C ASN A 40 -4.59 3.50 -14.38
N ALA A 41 -4.79 2.28 -14.87
CA ALA A 41 -5.40 1.18 -14.12
C ALA A 41 -4.59 0.83 -12.85
N PHE A 42 -3.28 0.70 -13.01
CA PHE A 42 -2.37 0.32 -11.93
C PHE A 42 -2.14 1.44 -10.93
N ASN A 43 -2.07 2.71 -11.35
CA ASN A 43 -2.05 3.82 -10.40
C ASN A 43 -3.30 3.80 -9.53
N ARG A 44 -4.47 3.54 -10.11
CA ARG A 44 -5.71 3.42 -9.34
C ARG A 44 -5.65 2.24 -8.38
N ALA A 45 -5.09 1.11 -8.78
CA ALA A 45 -4.87 -0.03 -7.89
C ALA A 45 -3.91 0.28 -6.74
N ILE A 46 -2.78 0.94 -7.02
CA ILE A 46 -1.80 1.37 -6.00
C ILE A 46 -2.45 2.32 -4.99
N LEU A 47 -3.24 3.29 -5.46
CA LEU A 47 -4.00 4.21 -4.61
C LEU A 47 -5.02 3.47 -3.74
N ARG A 48 -5.72 2.49 -4.30
CA ARG A 48 -6.66 1.64 -3.56
C ARG A 48 -5.99 0.83 -2.46
N LEU A 49 -4.84 0.22 -2.74
CA LEU A 49 -4.03 -0.47 -1.73
C LEU A 49 -3.57 0.50 -0.63
N ALA A 50 -3.03 1.66 -1.01
CA ALA A 50 -2.54 2.67 -0.08
C ALA A 50 -3.63 3.32 0.79
N SER A 51 -4.88 3.34 0.34
CA SER A 51 -6.03 3.88 1.10
C SER A 51 -6.88 2.82 1.78
N TRP A 52 -6.50 1.53 1.69
CA TRP A 52 -7.32 0.41 2.19
C TRP A 52 -8.74 0.40 1.56
N ASP A 53 -8.82 0.76 0.27
CA ASP A 53 -10.02 0.84 -0.56
C ASP A 53 -10.09 -0.35 -1.52
N PHE A 54 -10.43 -1.50 -0.93
CA PHE A 54 -10.63 -2.78 -1.62
C PHE A 54 -11.64 -3.64 -0.87
N GLU A 55 -12.02 -4.78 -1.43
CA GLU A 55 -12.86 -5.76 -0.76
C GLU A 55 -12.09 -7.07 -0.53
N VAL A 56 -12.20 -7.64 0.67
CA VAL A 56 -11.79 -9.02 0.93
C VAL A 56 -12.93 -9.95 0.55
N SER A 57 -12.63 -10.96 -0.27
CA SER A 57 -13.58 -11.96 -0.74
C SER A 57 -13.07 -13.37 -0.47
N TYR A 58 -13.91 -14.22 0.08
CA TYR A 58 -13.60 -15.64 0.34
C TYR A 58 -13.88 -16.55 -0.87
N ASP A 59 -13.99 -15.94 -2.05
CA ASP A 59 -14.08 -16.64 -3.33
C ASP A 59 -12.71 -17.24 -3.68
N CYS A 60 -12.66 -18.55 -3.80
CA CYS A 60 -11.45 -19.33 -4.04
C CYS A 60 -11.19 -19.60 -5.53
N ASP A 61 -12.16 -19.35 -6.42
CA ASP A 61 -12.04 -19.63 -7.86
C ASP A 61 -11.53 -18.40 -8.60
N VAL A 62 -10.21 -18.25 -8.61
CA VAL A 62 -9.53 -17.12 -9.27
C VAL A 62 -8.53 -17.57 -10.32
N ALA A 63 -8.39 -16.72 -11.33
CA ALA A 63 -7.45 -16.90 -12.42
C ALA A 63 -6.01 -16.66 -11.92
N LEU A 64 -5.36 -17.76 -11.52
CA LEU A 64 -3.93 -17.82 -11.21
C LEU A 64 -3.25 -18.84 -12.14
N PRO A 65 -1.97 -18.67 -12.50
CA PRO A 65 -1.08 -17.55 -12.13
C PRO A 65 -1.39 -16.26 -12.89
N ILE A 66 -1.08 -15.11 -12.27
CA ILE A 66 -1.03 -13.83 -12.99
C ILE A 66 0.22 -13.83 -13.89
N ASN A 67 0.02 -13.49 -15.16
CA ASN A 67 1.09 -13.45 -16.17
C ASN A 67 0.79 -12.37 -17.24
N HIS A 68 1.62 -12.31 -18.29
CA HIS A 68 1.48 -11.36 -19.40
C HIS A 68 0.15 -11.45 -20.17
N SER A 69 -0.57 -12.57 -20.08
CA SER A 69 -1.91 -12.73 -20.67
C SER A 69 -3.03 -12.26 -19.73
N SER A 70 -2.73 -11.98 -18.46
CA SER A 70 -3.69 -11.46 -17.50
C SER A 70 -3.88 -9.97 -17.74
N ILE A 71 -5.10 -9.55 -18.09
CA ILE A 71 -5.43 -8.14 -18.35
C ILE A 71 -6.27 -7.62 -17.18
N PRO A 72 -5.85 -6.53 -16.51
CA PRO A 72 -6.65 -5.94 -15.44
C PRO A 72 -7.95 -5.38 -16.03
N SER A 73 -9.09 -5.82 -15.50
CA SER A 73 -10.42 -5.35 -15.88
C SER A 73 -11.01 -4.36 -14.88
N TRP A 74 -10.17 -3.78 -14.02
CA TRP A 74 -10.58 -2.82 -13.00
C TRP A 74 -11.08 -1.52 -13.63
N GLN A 75 -12.02 -0.88 -12.96
CA GLN A 75 -12.46 0.46 -13.33
C GLN A 75 -11.42 1.49 -12.88
N PHE A 76 -11.05 2.38 -13.78
CA PHE A 76 -10.17 3.52 -13.52
C PHE A 76 -10.67 4.77 -14.27
N PRO A 77 -10.40 5.98 -13.75
CA PRO A 77 -10.67 7.22 -14.48
C PRO A 77 -9.85 7.28 -15.77
N GLU A 78 -10.49 7.66 -16.88
CA GLU A 78 -9.77 7.86 -18.15
C GLU A 78 -9.01 9.20 -18.13
N GLU A 79 -9.47 10.14 -17.31
CA GLU A 79 -8.83 11.42 -17.13
C GLU A 79 -7.55 11.31 -16.29
N GLU A 80 -6.57 12.13 -16.64
CA GLU A 80 -5.30 12.24 -15.91
C GLU A 80 -5.45 12.99 -14.59
N ARG A 81 -6.65 13.53 -14.30
CA ARG A 81 -6.94 14.35 -13.12
C ARG A 81 -8.29 13.95 -12.54
N TYR A 82 -8.30 13.54 -11.28
CA TYR A 82 -9.52 13.11 -10.61
C TYR A 82 -9.39 13.23 -9.08
N TRP A 83 -10.53 13.25 -8.39
CA TRP A 83 -10.56 13.23 -6.93
C TRP A 83 -10.54 11.81 -6.39
N PHE A 84 -9.75 11.58 -5.34
CA PHE A 84 -9.65 10.30 -4.65
C PHE A 84 -9.46 10.53 -3.15
N HIS A 85 -10.42 10.08 -2.32
CA HIS A 85 -10.40 10.24 -0.86
C HIS A 85 -10.05 11.68 -0.39
N GLY A 86 -10.61 12.68 -1.08
CA GLY A 86 -10.39 14.10 -0.75
C GLY A 86 -9.09 14.72 -1.30
N PHE A 87 -8.26 13.95 -1.99
CA PHE A 87 -7.05 14.43 -2.68
C PHE A 87 -7.30 14.60 -4.17
N LEU A 88 -6.71 15.64 -4.76
CA LEU A 88 -6.66 15.79 -6.22
C LEU A 88 -5.48 14.95 -6.75
N ILE A 89 -5.79 13.87 -7.44
CA ILE A 89 -4.79 13.04 -8.11
C ILE A 89 -4.48 13.65 -9.47
N MET A 90 -3.20 13.78 -9.79
CA MET A 90 -2.74 14.21 -11.11
C MET A 90 -1.65 13.29 -11.62
N LEU A 91 -1.94 12.60 -12.71
CA LEU A 91 -0.97 11.80 -13.43
C LEU A 91 -0.07 12.72 -14.25
N GLN A 92 1.23 12.44 -14.27
CA GLN A 92 2.25 13.26 -14.92
C GLN A 92 3.26 12.37 -15.67
N PRO A 93 3.86 12.86 -16.77
CA PRO A 93 4.87 12.10 -17.50
C PRO A 93 6.13 11.87 -16.67
N ASP A 94 6.59 12.90 -15.96
CA ASP A 94 7.77 12.86 -15.10
C ASP A 94 7.66 13.93 -14.00
N LEU A 95 8.23 13.63 -12.84
CA LEU A 95 8.31 14.52 -11.69
C LEU A 95 9.76 14.87 -11.32
N GLU A 96 10.77 14.16 -11.81
CA GLU A 96 12.17 14.49 -11.54
C GLU A 96 12.60 15.76 -12.27
N SER A 97 12.08 16.01 -13.48
CA SER A 97 12.28 17.28 -14.18
C SER A 97 11.66 18.45 -13.39
N PRO A 98 12.46 19.43 -12.93
CA PRO A 98 11.94 20.57 -12.20
C PRO A 98 10.99 21.43 -13.04
N GLN A 99 11.16 21.47 -14.37
CA GLN A 99 10.23 22.18 -15.24
C GLN A 99 8.87 21.48 -15.32
N LEU A 100 8.85 20.16 -15.48
CA LEU A 100 7.61 19.39 -15.54
C LEU A 100 6.88 19.41 -14.19
N LEU A 101 7.60 19.28 -13.08
CA LEU A 101 7.03 19.40 -11.74
C LEU A 101 6.37 20.78 -11.52
N ARG A 102 7.05 21.88 -11.88
CA ARG A 102 6.46 23.23 -11.79
C ARG A 102 5.23 23.38 -12.67
N THR A 103 5.25 22.78 -13.86
CA THR A 103 4.12 22.80 -14.79
C THR A 103 2.93 22.03 -14.21
N ALA A 104 3.17 20.87 -13.60
CA ALA A 104 2.16 20.08 -12.91
C ALA A 104 1.51 20.86 -11.76
N ILE A 105 2.32 21.51 -10.92
CA ILE A 105 1.87 22.35 -9.81
C ILE A 105 1.04 23.55 -10.32
N ALA A 106 1.51 24.22 -11.37
CA ALA A 106 0.76 25.33 -11.97
C ALA A 106 -0.57 24.86 -12.56
N GLY A 107 -0.60 23.70 -13.23
CA GLY A 107 -1.81 23.08 -13.74
C GLY A 107 -2.80 22.69 -12.64
N ALA A 108 -2.29 22.18 -11.51
CA ALA A 108 -3.09 21.87 -10.33
C ALA A 108 -3.75 23.14 -9.77
N LYS A 109 -2.97 24.22 -9.62
CA LYS A 109 -3.46 25.51 -9.14
C LYS A 109 -4.50 26.11 -10.08
N ALA A 110 -4.25 26.10 -11.39
CA ALA A 110 -5.20 26.60 -12.38
C ALA A 110 -6.53 25.82 -12.38
N PHE A 111 -6.46 24.48 -12.25
CA PHE A 111 -7.66 23.65 -12.11
C PHE A 111 -8.46 24.02 -10.86
N ILE A 112 -7.77 24.27 -9.75
CA ILE A 112 -8.40 24.67 -8.49
C ILE A 112 -9.05 26.05 -8.61
N ASP A 113 -8.31 27.04 -9.12
CA ASP A 113 -8.75 28.42 -9.23
C ASP A 113 -9.94 28.56 -10.20
N SER A 114 -10.05 27.68 -11.19
CA SER A 114 -11.17 27.67 -12.15
C SER A 114 -12.51 27.20 -11.55
N SER A 115 -12.51 26.59 -10.37
CA SER A 115 -13.70 26.00 -9.77
C SER A 115 -14.18 26.79 -8.55
N SER A 116 -15.38 27.36 -8.68
CA SER A 116 -16.00 28.26 -7.69
C SER A 116 -16.36 27.62 -6.35
N ARG A 117 -16.17 26.30 -6.18
CA ARG A 117 -16.60 25.52 -5.00
C ARG A 117 -15.45 24.82 -4.25
N ILE A 118 -14.20 25.08 -4.60
CA ILE A 118 -13.07 24.34 -4.03
C ILE A 118 -12.62 24.94 -2.68
N PRO A 119 -12.22 24.11 -1.69
CA PRO A 119 -11.78 24.60 -0.38
C PRO A 119 -10.62 25.60 -0.47
N HIS A 120 -10.45 26.44 0.56
CA HIS A 120 -9.31 27.38 0.70
C HIS A 120 -7.94 26.71 0.65
N LYS A 121 -7.90 25.39 0.84
CA LYS A 121 -6.71 24.56 0.90
C LYS A 121 -7.00 23.20 0.25
N VAL A 122 -6.27 22.88 -0.80
CA VAL A 122 -6.36 21.63 -1.55
C VAL A 122 -5.05 20.87 -1.41
N ARG A 123 -5.17 19.55 -1.28
CA ARG A 123 -4.04 18.64 -1.25
C ARG A 123 -4.09 17.81 -2.52
N SER A 124 -2.96 17.77 -3.22
CA SER A 124 -2.81 17.07 -4.48
C SER A 124 -1.71 16.04 -4.37
N ILE A 125 -1.90 14.91 -5.06
CA ILE A 125 -0.91 13.84 -5.17
C ILE A 125 -0.55 13.76 -6.65
N LEU A 126 0.69 14.13 -6.97
CA LEU A 126 1.24 14.04 -8.31
C LEU A 126 1.90 12.66 -8.47
N ILE A 127 1.58 11.93 -9.54
CA ILE A 127 2.09 10.58 -9.78
C ILE A 127 2.63 10.48 -11.19
N SER A 128 3.87 10.00 -11.34
CA SER A 128 4.44 9.55 -12.61
C SER A 128 4.71 8.03 -12.56
N PRO A 129 5.12 7.40 -13.67
CA PRO A 129 5.46 5.96 -13.69
C PRO A 129 6.45 5.52 -12.61
N HIS A 130 7.30 6.42 -12.14
CA HIS A 130 8.38 6.08 -11.21
C HIS A 130 8.29 6.82 -9.88
N HIS A 131 7.57 7.95 -9.82
CA HIS A 131 7.66 8.87 -8.70
C HIS A 131 6.31 9.36 -8.22
N VAL A 132 6.30 9.84 -6.98
CA VAL A 132 5.16 10.54 -6.36
C VAL A 132 5.64 11.80 -5.67
N ALA A 133 4.83 12.85 -5.69
CA ALA A 133 5.03 14.07 -4.93
C ALA A 133 3.72 14.56 -4.33
N PHE A 134 3.79 15.21 -3.18
CA PHE A 134 2.64 15.71 -2.43
C PHE A 134 2.65 17.23 -2.43
N VAL A 135 1.55 17.83 -2.85
CA VAL A 135 1.44 19.28 -3.01
C VAL A 135 0.29 19.80 -2.18
N GLU A 136 0.54 20.86 -1.43
CA GLU A 136 -0.47 21.58 -0.69
C GLU A 136 -0.64 22.96 -1.31
N LEU A 137 -1.84 23.21 -1.84
CA LEU A 137 -2.20 24.39 -2.59
C LEU A 137 -3.20 25.22 -1.79
N SER A 138 -2.90 26.49 -1.63
CA SER A 138 -3.82 27.49 -1.10
C SER A 138 -3.79 28.73 -1.99
N GLN A 139 -4.68 29.70 -1.71
CA GLN A 139 -4.73 30.95 -2.47
C GLN A 139 -3.35 31.65 -2.51
N HIS A 140 -2.62 31.66 -1.38
CA HIS A 140 -1.39 32.42 -1.22
C HIS A 140 -0.12 31.58 -1.07
N ASN A 141 -0.23 30.28 -0.80
CA ASN A 141 0.92 29.42 -0.55
C ASN A 141 0.86 28.12 -1.35
N ILE A 142 2.02 27.68 -1.81
CA ILE A 142 2.26 26.40 -2.47
C ILE A 142 3.39 25.72 -1.69
N ALA A 143 3.09 24.57 -1.09
CA ALA A 143 4.10 23.69 -0.53
C ALA A 143 4.17 22.41 -1.35
N CYS A 144 5.37 21.92 -1.63
CA CYS A 144 5.60 20.67 -2.34
C CYS A 144 6.60 19.84 -1.52
N SER A 145 6.31 18.55 -1.36
CA SER A 145 7.27 17.61 -0.80
C SER A 145 8.45 17.40 -1.76
N GLU A 146 9.48 16.71 -1.28
CA GLU A 146 10.44 16.07 -2.15
C GLU A 146 9.75 15.03 -3.06
N VAL A 147 10.36 14.77 -4.22
CA VAL A 147 9.91 13.74 -5.17
C VAL A 147 10.42 12.40 -4.68
N LEU A 148 9.50 11.47 -4.42
CA LEU A 148 9.82 10.18 -3.84
C LEU A 148 9.69 9.06 -4.87
N PRO A 149 10.60 8.06 -4.88
CA PRO A 149 10.43 6.87 -5.70
C PRO A 149 9.17 6.11 -5.29
N LEU A 150 8.26 5.91 -6.24
CA LEU A 150 7.04 5.13 -6.08
C LEU A 150 7.26 3.67 -6.50
N ILE A 151 7.82 3.45 -7.70
CA ILE A 151 8.13 2.11 -8.23
C ILE A 151 9.60 2.05 -8.65
N THR A 152 10.28 1.00 -8.21
CA THR A 152 11.70 0.72 -8.42
C THR A 152 11.90 -0.77 -8.70
N ASP A 153 13.09 -1.17 -9.17
CA ASP A 153 13.43 -2.59 -9.36
C ASP A 153 13.27 -3.43 -8.08
N SER A 154 13.41 -2.81 -6.91
CA SER A 154 13.26 -3.46 -5.61
C SER A 154 11.82 -3.44 -5.07
N SER A 155 10.85 -2.85 -5.77
CA SER A 155 9.48 -2.65 -5.26
C SER A 155 8.66 -3.93 -5.06
N ALA A 156 9.12 -5.07 -5.58
CA ALA A 156 8.54 -6.38 -5.26
C ALA A 156 9.08 -7.00 -3.95
N THR A 157 10.17 -6.47 -3.38
CA THR A 157 10.85 -7.03 -2.19
C THR A 157 11.03 -6.01 -1.06
N GLN A 158 11.05 -4.72 -1.38
CA GLN A 158 11.19 -3.60 -0.45
C GLN A 158 10.14 -2.53 -0.75
N CYS A 159 9.39 -2.12 0.26
CA CYS A 159 8.37 -1.11 0.06
C CYS A 159 9.02 0.24 -0.20
N SER A 160 8.65 0.87 -1.32
CA SER A 160 9.26 2.12 -1.76
C SER A 160 8.93 3.28 -0.81
N PRO A 161 9.80 4.31 -0.71
CA PRO A 161 9.54 5.48 0.12
C PRO A 161 8.23 6.17 -0.28
N GLY A 162 7.97 6.29 -1.59
CA GLY A 162 6.77 6.89 -2.13
C GLY A 162 5.50 6.16 -1.70
N PHE A 163 5.47 4.82 -1.78
CA PHE A 163 4.29 4.06 -1.33
C PHE A 163 4.07 4.16 0.18
N ARG A 164 5.14 4.16 1.00
CA ARG A 164 5.02 4.32 2.46
C ARG A 164 4.37 5.64 2.83
N VAL A 165 4.83 6.73 2.23
CA VAL A 165 4.24 8.05 2.47
C VAL A 165 2.82 8.09 1.91
N LEU A 166 2.56 7.51 0.74
CA LEU A 166 1.22 7.44 0.16
C LEU A 166 0.22 6.71 1.08
N ALA A 167 0.63 5.55 1.62
CA ALA A 167 -0.16 4.76 2.55
C ALA A 167 -0.48 5.58 3.82
N GLN A 168 0.52 6.24 4.39
CA GLN A 168 0.32 7.10 5.55
C GLN A 168 -0.59 8.30 5.25
N VAL A 169 -0.38 9.02 4.15
CA VAL A 169 -1.18 10.20 3.80
C VAL A 169 -2.65 9.83 3.57
N LEU A 170 -2.92 8.67 2.95
CA LEU A 170 -4.27 8.23 2.63
C LEU A 170 -4.99 7.53 3.78
N SER A 171 -4.28 6.97 4.76
CA SER A 171 -4.87 6.23 5.89
C SER A 171 -4.66 6.88 7.26
N SER A 172 -3.92 7.99 7.34
CA SER A 172 -3.79 8.80 8.55
C SER A 172 -4.79 9.96 8.59
N ASN A 173 -5.22 10.29 9.81
CA ASN A 173 -6.10 11.42 10.09
C ASN A 173 -5.39 12.78 10.00
N CYS A 174 -4.05 12.84 10.07
CA CYS A 174 -3.33 14.11 10.16
C CYS A 174 -3.51 14.99 8.91
N TRP A 175 -3.80 14.39 7.75
CA TRP A 175 -4.06 15.09 6.49
C TRP A 175 -5.55 15.27 6.17
N LYS A 176 -6.47 14.90 7.07
CA LYS A 176 -7.92 14.99 6.83
C LYS A 176 -8.67 15.85 7.87
N MET A 177 -7.98 16.31 8.92
CA MET A 177 -8.54 17.14 10.01
C MET A 177 -9.26 18.42 9.59
N THR A 178 -8.99 18.98 8.40
CA THR A 178 -9.71 20.18 7.92
C THR A 178 -11.22 19.92 7.70
N TRP A 179 -11.63 18.65 7.60
CA TRP A 179 -13.02 18.23 7.39
C TRP A 179 -13.73 17.88 8.70
N ALA A 180 -12.97 17.56 9.76
CA ALA A 180 -13.51 17.20 11.08
C ALA A 180 -14.43 18.28 11.67
N ASN A 181 -14.14 19.57 11.42
CA ASN A 181 -14.96 20.68 11.91
C ASN A 181 -16.32 20.83 11.19
N ARG A 182 -16.52 20.13 10.07
CA ARG A 182 -17.77 20.15 9.30
C ARG A 182 -18.69 18.99 9.64
N ASP A 183 -18.11 17.90 10.14
CA ASP A 183 -18.87 16.74 10.57
C ASP A 183 -19.50 17.02 11.94
N LYS A 184 -20.83 17.01 12.00
CA LYS A 184 -21.59 17.26 13.23
C LYS A 184 -22.54 16.10 13.43
N TRP A 185 -22.13 15.15 14.25
CA TRP A 185 -23.03 14.14 14.75
C TRP A 185 -23.96 14.77 15.78
N PRO A 186 -25.29 14.57 15.66
CA PRO A 186 -26.24 15.13 16.61
C PRO A 186 -26.07 14.54 18.03
N PHE A 187 -25.39 13.41 18.16
CA PHE A 187 -25.04 12.75 19.41
C PHE A 187 -23.65 12.11 19.30
N SER A 188 -22.93 12.01 20.42
CA SER A 188 -21.69 11.25 20.48
C SER A 188 -22.01 9.76 20.41
N MET A 189 -21.54 9.09 19.35
CA MET A 189 -21.64 7.63 19.25
C MET A 189 -20.52 6.97 20.06
N PRO A 190 -20.84 5.97 20.91
CA PRO A 190 -19.81 5.17 21.55
C PRO A 190 -18.95 4.43 20.52
N SER A 191 -17.65 4.32 20.79
CA SER A 191 -16.67 3.67 19.93
C SER A 191 -17.03 2.22 19.61
N GLU A 192 -17.61 1.52 20.58
CA GLU A 192 -18.03 0.12 20.47
C GLU A 192 -19.12 -0.05 19.42
N VAL A 193 -20.03 0.93 19.32
CA VAL A 193 -21.12 0.88 18.32
C VAL A 193 -20.56 1.16 16.93
N LEU A 194 -19.65 2.12 16.78
CA LEU A 194 -19.00 2.41 15.49
C LEU A 194 -18.18 1.21 15.00
N LEU A 195 -17.38 0.61 15.89
CA LEU A 195 -16.65 -0.63 15.59
C LEU A 195 -17.60 -1.78 15.26
N GLY A 196 -18.69 -1.93 16.01
CA GLY A 196 -19.73 -2.92 15.73
C GLY A 196 -20.33 -2.78 14.32
N ILE A 197 -20.63 -1.55 13.89
CA ILE A 197 -21.13 -1.26 12.53
C ILE A 197 -20.06 -1.63 11.49
N LEU A 198 -18.83 -1.15 11.67
CA LEU A 198 -17.72 -1.38 10.73
C LEU A 198 -17.44 -2.87 10.54
N HIS A 199 -17.37 -3.64 11.63
CA HIS A 199 -17.09 -5.07 11.56
C HIS A 199 -18.27 -5.92 11.07
N SER A 200 -19.50 -5.45 11.24
CA SER A 200 -20.71 -6.15 10.78
C SER A 200 -21.08 -5.84 9.33
N SER A 201 -20.56 -4.75 8.78
CA SER A 201 -20.83 -4.32 7.41
C SER A 201 -20.02 -5.13 6.40
N GLU A 202 -20.56 -5.31 5.20
CA GLU A 202 -19.78 -5.79 4.06
C GLU A 202 -18.60 -4.82 3.78
N PRO A 203 -17.44 -5.29 3.27
CA PRO A 203 -16.26 -4.44 3.12
C PRO A 203 -16.52 -3.12 2.38
N ARG A 204 -17.35 -3.17 1.33
CA ARG A 204 -17.73 -1.98 0.54
C ARG A 204 -18.60 -0.99 1.31
N ASP A 205 -19.51 -1.50 2.13
CA ASP A 205 -20.42 -0.67 2.94
C ASP A 205 -19.66 -0.07 4.13
N ALA A 206 -18.76 -0.84 4.75
CA ALA A 206 -17.86 -0.34 5.79
C ALA A 206 -17.01 0.83 5.29
N LEU A 207 -16.45 0.72 4.08
CA LEU A 207 -15.68 1.79 3.46
C LEU A 207 -16.56 3.00 3.10
N SER A 208 -17.74 2.76 2.53
CA SER A 208 -18.67 3.86 2.17
C SER A 208 -19.12 4.62 3.42
N PHE A 209 -19.37 3.91 4.53
CA PHE A 209 -19.67 4.49 5.82
C PHE A 209 -18.48 5.29 6.39
N ALA A 210 -17.27 4.74 6.31
CA ALA A 210 -16.04 5.44 6.69
C ALA A 210 -15.87 6.74 5.91
N GLN A 211 -16.10 6.75 4.60
CA GLN A 211 -15.98 7.95 3.77
C GLN A 211 -17.07 9.00 4.04
N ALA A 212 -18.19 8.62 4.65
CA ALA A 212 -19.29 9.52 4.94
C ALA A 212 -19.05 10.39 6.19
N SER A 213 -18.13 9.99 7.09
CA SER A 213 -17.86 10.68 8.35
C SER A 213 -16.41 10.60 8.76
N PHE A 214 -15.86 11.72 9.24
CA PHE A 214 -14.49 11.77 9.75
C PHE A 214 -14.28 10.85 10.95
N GLU A 215 -15.26 10.75 11.85
CA GLU A 215 -15.16 9.85 13.01
C GLU A 215 -15.22 8.39 12.58
N ALA A 216 -16.11 8.03 11.65
CA ALA A 216 -16.18 6.68 11.09
C ALA A 216 -14.87 6.30 10.37
N GLU A 217 -14.28 7.22 9.59
CA GLU A 217 -12.98 7.04 8.92
C GLU A 217 -11.86 6.77 9.92
N ARG A 218 -11.81 7.53 11.01
CA ARG A 218 -10.82 7.35 12.07
C ARG A 218 -10.89 5.94 12.68
N TRP A 219 -12.11 5.45 12.95
CA TRP A 219 -12.29 4.10 13.48
C TRP A 219 -12.04 3.01 12.42
N TYR A 220 -12.36 3.26 11.15
CA TYR A 220 -12.04 2.36 10.04
C TYR A 220 -10.54 2.10 9.95
N TYR A 221 -9.72 3.16 9.95
CA TYR A 221 -8.27 3.01 9.85
C TYR A 221 -7.60 2.51 11.15
N ALA A 222 -8.30 2.57 12.29
CA ALA A 222 -7.82 2.04 13.56
C ALA A 222 -8.08 0.53 13.77
N SER A 223 -9.03 -0.07 13.02
CA SER A 223 -9.60 -1.40 13.35
C SER A 223 -9.39 -2.51 12.33
N VAL A 224 -8.64 -2.27 11.23
CA VAL A 224 -8.42 -3.24 10.13
C VAL A 224 -9.72 -3.98 9.73
N PRO A 225 -10.81 -3.26 9.42
CA PRO A 225 -12.19 -3.77 9.52
C PRO A 225 -12.51 -4.91 8.55
N GLN A 226 -11.72 -5.06 7.47
CA GLN A 226 -11.89 -6.11 6.46
C GLN A 226 -11.41 -7.49 6.94
N PHE A 227 -10.63 -7.54 8.01
CA PHE A 227 -10.09 -8.77 8.56
C PHE A 227 -10.54 -8.93 10.00
N ARG A 228 -11.61 -9.69 10.22
CA ARG A 228 -12.09 -10.01 11.57
C ARG A 228 -11.04 -10.83 12.32
N ASP A 229 -10.77 -10.43 13.56
CA ASP A 229 -9.90 -11.14 14.50
C ASP A 229 -8.47 -11.39 14.00
N VAL A 230 -8.02 -10.61 13.00
CA VAL A 230 -6.63 -10.63 12.53
C VAL A 230 -5.80 -9.62 13.32
N SER A 231 -4.73 -10.11 13.92
CA SER A 231 -3.66 -9.26 14.46
C SER A 231 -2.35 -9.57 13.77
N VAL A 232 -1.58 -8.53 13.45
CA VAL A 232 -0.25 -8.67 12.86
C VAL A 232 0.75 -8.79 14.01
N GLN A 233 1.60 -9.82 13.99
CA GLN A 233 2.48 -10.14 15.13
C GLN A 233 3.75 -9.30 15.19
N SER A 234 4.33 -8.98 14.03
CA SER A 234 5.53 -8.14 13.88
C SER A 234 5.25 -7.00 12.91
N LEU A 235 6.12 -5.99 12.83
CA LEU A 235 6.04 -4.86 11.90
C LEU A 235 7.33 -4.74 11.06
N ASP A 236 7.94 -5.84 10.64
CA ASP A 236 9.28 -5.89 10.02
C ASP A 236 9.47 -5.03 8.76
N LEU A 237 8.41 -4.72 7.99
CA LEU A 237 8.49 -3.82 6.85
C LEU A 237 8.55 -2.36 7.31
N SER A 238 7.81 -2.01 8.36
CA SER A 238 7.77 -0.63 8.89
C SER A 238 8.87 -0.35 9.90
N ILE A 239 9.28 -1.37 10.66
CA ILE A 239 10.26 -1.35 11.75
C ILE A 239 11.30 -2.45 11.50
N PRO A 240 12.23 -2.28 10.55
CA PRO A 240 13.13 -3.36 10.13
C PRO A 240 14.14 -3.81 11.19
N CYS A 241 14.35 -3.02 12.25
CA CYS A 241 15.34 -3.34 13.28
C CYS A 241 14.91 -4.48 14.20
N CYS A 242 13.61 -4.62 14.50
CA CYS A 242 13.10 -5.67 15.39
C CYS A 242 11.62 -6.01 15.20
N GLY A 243 10.88 -5.27 14.37
CA GLY A 243 9.45 -5.48 14.14
C GLY A 243 8.54 -5.10 15.31
N ASP A 244 9.07 -4.65 16.46
CA ASP A 244 8.27 -4.25 17.61
C ASP A 244 7.95 -2.76 17.58
N ARG A 245 6.71 -2.39 17.91
CA ARG A 245 6.31 -0.98 18.04
C ARG A 245 6.70 -0.39 19.39
N THR A 246 6.78 -1.22 20.43
CA THR A 246 6.93 -0.78 21.82
C THR A 246 8.14 0.13 22.00
N GLY A 247 7.96 1.29 22.63
CA GLY A 247 9.05 2.23 22.95
C GLY A 247 9.50 3.11 21.78
N LEU A 248 8.85 3.02 20.61
CA LEU A 248 9.10 3.97 19.51
C LEU A 248 8.62 5.38 19.84
N GLU A 249 7.60 5.54 20.69
CA GLU A 249 7.12 6.85 21.14
C GLU A 249 8.24 7.65 21.83
N ASP A 250 9.09 6.98 22.60
CA ASP A 250 10.12 7.61 23.45
C ASP A 250 11.49 7.68 22.79
N SER A 251 11.86 6.64 22.03
CA SER A 251 13.23 6.44 21.51
C SER A 251 13.26 6.01 20.04
N GLY A 252 12.17 6.24 19.31
CA GLY A 252 12.08 5.96 17.89
C GLY A 252 12.72 7.06 17.04
N VAL A 253 13.42 6.65 15.99
CA VAL A 253 13.86 7.53 14.89
C VAL A 253 13.28 7.03 13.59
N HIS A 254 13.02 7.94 12.65
CA HIS A 254 12.55 7.58 11.32
C HIS A 254 13.58 7.98 10.27
N CYS A 255 13.82 7.10 9.30
CA CYS A 255 14.75 7.38 8.21
C CYS A 255 14.13 8.40 7.24
N SER A 256 14.79 9.52 6.99
CA SER A 256 14.35 10.53 6.02
C SER A 256 14.28 9.97 4.59
N GLY A 257 15.22 9.10 4.21
CA GLY A 257 15.29 8.52 2.86
C GLY A 257 14.22 7.46 2.54
N CYS A 258 13.93 6.54 3.46
CA CYS A 258 12.98 5.44 3.21
C CYS A 258 11.72 5.43 4.08
N GLY A 259 11.60 6.33 5.05
CA GLY A 259 10.43 6.45 5.91
C GLY A 259 10.22 5.29 6.89
N THR A 260 11.19 4.39 7.06
CA THR A 260 11.13 3.31 8.06
C THR A 260 11.45 3.82 9.45
N TRP A 261 10.82 3.23 10.45
CA TRP A 261 11.08 3.51 11.87
C TRP A 261 12.12 2.54 12.43
N GLN A 262 12.93 3.02 13.38
CA GLN A 262 13.96 2.24 14.06
C GLN A 262 14.06 2.69 15.51
N HIS A 263 14.28 1.76 16.44
CA HIS A 263 14.67 2.14 17.80
C HIS A 263 16.13 2.54 17.84
N GLN A 264 16.45 3.62 18.55
CA GLN A 264 17.83 4.07 18.75
C GLN A 264 18.74 2.96 19.28
N MET A 265 18.27 2.20 20.27
CA MET A 265 19.03 1.10 20.86
C MET A 265 19.31 -0.04 19.85
N CYS A 266 18.35 -0.37 19.00
CA CYS A 266 18.52 -1.45 18.01
C CYS A 266 19.58 -1.13 16.96
N ILE A 267 19.90 0.16 16.77
CA ILE A 267 20.90 0.63 15.81
C ILE A 267 22.14 1.22 16.49
N GLY A 268 22.27 1.07 17.81
CA GLY A 268 23.44 1.52 18.56
C GLY A 268 23.62 3.04 18.63
N LEU A 269 22.55 3.82 18.50
CA LEU A 269 22.59 5.27 18.69
C LEU A 269 22.46 5.60 20.18
N GLU A 270 23.52 6.14 20.78
CA GLU A 270 23.52 6.60 22.19
C GLU A 270 22.96 8.02 22.35
N ILE A 271 23.02 8.84 21.29
CA ILE A 271 22.56 10.24 21.29
C ILE A 271 21.79 10.50 20.00
N LEU A 272 20.62 11.17 20.10
CA LEU A 272 19.88 11.64 18.93
C LEU A 272 20.77 12.53 18.06
N PRO A 273 20.81 12.33 16.73
CA PRO A 273 21.43 13.28 15.83
C PRO A 273 20.83 14.68 16.10
N SER A 274 21.69 15.68 16.28
CA SER A 274 21.28 17.08 16.48
C SER A 274 20.63 17.71 15.25
N ASN A 275 20.69 17.04 14.11
CA ASN A 275 19.94 17.35 12.90
C ASN A 275 18.72 16.42 12.81
N ASP A 276 17.55 16.99 12.49
CA ASP A 276 16.26 16.28 12.34
C ASP A 276 16.25 15.16 11.25
N SER A 277 17.38 14.91 10.56
CA SER A 277 17.50 13.98 9.45
C SER A 277 18.34 12.75 9.82
N PHE A 278 17.69 11.68 10.26
CA PHE A 278 18.31 10.35 10.40
C PHE A 278 18.27 9.59 9.07
N THR A 279 19.36 8.94 8.67
CA THR A 279 19.41 8.04 7.49
C THR A 279 19.86 6.66 7.93
N CYS A 280 19.10 5.62 7.62
CA CYS A 280 19.41 4.26 8.04
C CYS A 280 20.55 3.65 7.20
N ALA A 281 21.22 2.62 7.75
CA ALA A 281 22.31 1.90 7.08
C ALA A 281 21.91 1.40 5.69
N ALA A 282 20.70 0.83 5.55
CA ALA A 282 20.19 0.35 4.27
C ALA A 282 20.03 1.45 3.21
N CYS A 283 19.81 2.71 3.62
CA CYS A 283 19.80 3.86 2.72
C CYS A 283 21.22 4.38 2.41
N LEU A 284 22.14 4.30 3.38
CA LEU A 284 23.55 4.70 3.19
C LEU A 284 24.31 3.75 2.25
N GLU A 285 24.02 2.45 2.33
CA GLU A 285 24.66 1.40 1.52
C GLU A 285 24.00 1.22 0.15
N LYS A 286 22.85 1.86 -0.10
CA LYS A 286 22.04 1.59 -1.29
C LYS A 286 22.74 2.09 -2.56
N ASP A 287 22.89 1.21 -3.54
CA ASP A 287 23.27 1.63 -4.89
C ASP A 287 22.23 2.63 -5.43
N PRO A 288 22.63 3.83 -5.89
CA PRO A 288 21.73 4.78 -6.53
C PRO A 288 20.96 4.20 -7.73
N LYS A 289 21.40 3.08 -8.31
CA LYS A 289 20.64 2.36 -9.35
C LYS A 289 19.44 1.59 -8.79
N ALA A 290 19.46 1.20 -7.51
CA ALA A 290 18.39 0.46 -6.85
C ALA A 290 17.13 1.32 -6.56
N THR A 291 17.20 2.62 -6.83
CA THR A 291 16.06 3.54 -6.79
C THR A 291 15.42 3.77 -8.16
N ARG A 292 15.96 3.17 -9.23
CA ARG A 292 15.39 3.26 -10.58
C ARG A 292 14.54 2.04 -10.90
N LEU A 293 13.59 2.23 -11.80
CA LEU A 293 12.91 1.14 -12.49
C LEU A 293 13.58 0.98 -13.87
N THR A 294 14.10 -0.20 -14.14
CA THR A 294 14.66 -0.58 -15.44
C THR A 294 13.82 -1.67 -16.07
N ALA A 295 13.83 -1.76 -17.41
CA ALA A 295 13.08 -2.80 -18.10
C ALA A 295 13.47 -4.20 -17.58
N GLY A 296 12.48 -4.97 -17.13
CA GLY A 296 12.66 -6.29 -16.52
C GLY A 296 13.37 -6.30 -15.15
N GLY A 297 13.56 -5.15 -14.51
CA GLY A 297 14.33 -5.03 -13.28
C GLY A 297 13.64 -5.67 -12.07
N ILE A 298 12.32 -5.54 -11.97
CA ILE A 298 11.54 -6.17 -10.91
C ILE A 298 11.61 -7.68 -11.04
N ASN A 299 11.46 -8.24 -12.25
CA ASN A 299 11.60 -9.68 -12.48
C ASN A 299 12.99 -10.19 -12.09
N ARG A 300 14.06 -9.45 -12.45
CA ARG A 300 15.44 -9.85 -12.13
C ARG A 300 15.71 -9.91 -10.64
N LEU A 301 15.25 -8.93 -9.87
CA LEU A 301 15.46 -8.88 -8.42
C LEU A 301 14.44 -9.71 -7.63
N GLY A 302 13.19 -9.74 -8.08
CA GLY A 302 12.08 -10.40 -7.41
C GLY A 302 11.94 -11.89 -7.75
N GLY A 303 12.26 -12.32 -8.98
CA GLY A 303 12.03 -13.69 -9.45
C GLY A 303 12.86 -14.76 -8.73
N ARG A 304 13.92 -14.36 -8.00
CA ARG A 304 14.76 -15.25 -7.19
C ARG A 304 14.52 -15.12 -5.68
N ALA A 305 13.70 -14.17 -5.25
CA ALA A 305 13.47 -13.91 -3.83
C ALA A 305 12.43 -14.91 -3.28
N GLU A 306 12.76 -15.56 -2.17
CA GLU A 306 11.76 -16.31 -1.42
C GLU A 306 10.66 -15.34 -0.96
N ARG A 307 9.39 -15.70 -1.23
CA ARG A 307 8.27 -14.85 -0.85
C ARG A 307 8.11 -14.87 0.66
N ARG A 308 8.20 -13.68 1.24
CA ARG A 308 7.99 -13.47 2.67
C ARG A 308 6.61 -14.00 3.06
N THR A 309 6.60 -14.83 4.10
CA THR A 309 5.37 -15.17 4.81
C THR A 309 5.22 -14.20 5.97
N ARG A 310 3.97 -13.90 6.33
CA ARG A 310 3.71 -13.00 7.44
C ARG A 310 3.07 -13.72 8.60
N ALA A 311 3.70 -13.63 9.78
CA ALA A 311 3.10 -14.10 11.01
C ALA A 311 1.90 -13.21 11.37
N ILE A 312 0.72 -13.81 11.36
CA ILE A 312 -0.53 -13.19 11.80
C ILE A 312 -1.15 -14.06 12.89
N LYS A 313 -2.07 -13.49 13.67
CA LYS A 313 -2.92 -14.22 14.60
C LYS A 313 -4.35 -14.11 14.11
N ILE A 314 -5.01 -15.25 13.95
CA ILE A 314 -6.45 -15.35 13.66
C ILE A 314 -7.07 -16.14 14.81
N ASP A 315 -8.11 -15.61 15.45
CA ASP A 315 -8.77 -16.23 16.61
C ASP A 315 -7.77 -16.64 17.71
N GLY A 316 -6.78 -15.78 17.96
CA GLY A 316 -5.71 -16.02 18.93
C GLY A 316 -4.64 -17.04 18.51
N SER A 317 -4.83 -17.74 17.40
CA SER A 317 -3.90 -18.76 16.88
C SER A 317 -2.89 -18.17 15.90
N ALA A 318 -1.60 -18.48 16.08
CA ALA A 318 -0.55 -18.05 15.16
C ALA A 318 -0.66 -18.78 13.79
N LYS A 319 -0.65 -18.00 12.71
CA LYS A 319 -0.76 -18.44 11.32
C LYS A 319 0.24 -17.69 10.45
N SER A 320 0.54 -18.24 9.28
CA SER A 320 1.34 -17.56 8.25
C SER A 320 0.43 -17.13 7.10
N LEU A 321 0.40 -15.84 6.81
CA LEU A 321 -0.22 -15.28 5.61
C LEU A 321 0.78 -15.38 4.44
N ARG A 322 0.35 -16.00 3.34
CA ARG A 322 1.17 -16.22 2.16
C ARG A 322 0.38 -15.92 0.89
N VAL A 323 0.97 -15.13 -0.01
CA VAL A 323 0.41 -14.91 -1.35
C VAL A 323 0.44 -16.20 -2.16
N ARG A 324 -0.65 -16.54 -2.84
CA ARG A 324 -0.76 -17.71 -3.72
C ARG A 324 -0.39 -17.32 -5.14
N LEU A 325 0.58 -18.02 -5.69
CA LEU A 325 1.10 -17.77 -7.05
C LEU A 325 0.48 -18.70 -8.09
N SER A 326 -0.17 -19.79 -7.67
CA SER A 326 -0.80 -20.76 -8.54
C SER A 326 -2.14 -21.19 -7.98
N GLN A 327 -2.98 -21.79 -8.83
CA GLN A 327 -4.20 -22.44 -8.39
C GLN A 327 -3.90 -23.57 -7.38
N PRO A 328 -4.85 -23.89 -6.49
CA PRO A 328 -4.77 -25.05 -5.62
C PRO A 328 -4.48 -26.34 -6.39
N ALA A 329 -3.73 -27.26 -5.79
CA ALA A 329 -3.26 -28.48 -6.48
C ALA A 329 -4.40 -29.32 -7.09
N HIS A 330 -5.57 -29.35 -6.46
CA HIS A 330 -6.73 -30.10 -6.96
C HIS A 330 -7.38 -29.50 -8.22
N LEU A 331 -7.13 -28.22 -8.50
CA LEU A 331 -7.60 -27.50 -9.70
C LEU A 331 -6.56 -27.46 -10.82
N ARG A 332 -5.42 -28.14 -10.65
CA ARG A 332 -4.31 -28.16 -11.61
C ARG A 332 -4.23 -29.52 -12.31
N PRO A 333 -4.88 -29.69 -13.48
CA PRO A 333 -4.92 -30.98 -14.17
C PRO A 333 -3.54 -31.50 -14.56
N GLU A 334 -2.58 -30.61 -14.80
CA GLU A 334 -1.21 -30.96 -15.13
C GLU A 334 -0.48 -31.68 -13.99
N LEU A 335 -0.90 -31.46 -12.73
CA LEU A 335 -0.34 -32.18 -11.60
C LEU A 335 -0.81 -33.64 -11.55
N ARG A 336 -1.96 -33.98 -12.16
CA ARG A 336 -2.46 -35.38 -12.23
C ARG A 336 -1.49 -36.31 -12.96
N LEU A 337 -0.67 -35.76 -13.85
CA LEU A 337 0.35 -36.50 -14.60
C LEU A 337 1.56 -36.89 -13.74
N ILE A 338 1.71 -36.31 -12.53
CA ILE A 338 2.84 -36.52 -11.62
C ILE A 338 2.53 -37.63 -10.58
N GLY A 339 1.33 -38.22 -10.62
CA GLY A 339 0.98 -39.41 -9.81
C GLY A 339 1.08 -39.18 -8.30
N ASP A 340 1.65 -40.15 -7.57
CA ASP A 340 1.72 -40.17 -6.09
C ASP A 340 2.48 -38.98 -5.47
N LEU A 341 3.26 -38.23 -6.26
CA LEU A 341 3.93 -37.00 -5.83
C LEU A 341 2.95 -35.85 -5.52
N ILE A 342 1.70 -35.92 -5.99
CA ILE A 342 0.65 -34.92 -5.70
C ILE A 342 0.37 -34.81 -4.20
N HIS A 343 0.47 -35.91 -3.46
CA HIS A 343 0.25 -35.92 -2.01
C HIS A 343 1.31 -35.12 -1.23
N ASN A 344 2.48 -34.91 -1.82
CA ASN A 344 3.57 -34.13 -1.23
C ASN A 344 3.54 -32.64 -1.64
N ILE A 345 2.66 -32.25 -2.56
CA ILE A 345 2.52 -30.86 -2.98
C ILE A 345 1.56 -30.16 -1.99
N PRO A 346 1.99 -29.08 -1.31
CA PRO A 346 1.11 -28.32 -0.44
C PRO A 346 -0.15 -27.90 -1.20
N LYS A 347 -1.32 -28.14 -0.60
CA LYS A 347 -2.62 -27.91 -1.27
C LYS A 347 -2.80 -26.48 -1.76
N GLY A 348 -2.07 -25.52 -1.19
CA GLY A 348 -1.98 -24.14 -1.69
C GLY A 348 -3.34 -23.46 -1.77
N LEU A 349 -4.22 -23.72 -0.78
CA LEU A 349 -5.58 -23.22 -0.78
C LEU A 349 -5.59 -21.69 -0.75
N VAL A 350 -6.49 -21.11 -1.52
CA VAL A 350 -6.80 -19.67 -1.46
C VAL A 350 -7.88 -19.51 -0.40
N ASP A 351 -7.55 -18.86 0.70
CA ASP A 351 -8.49 -18.58 1.79
C ASP A 351 -9.25 -17.28 1.52
N PHE A 352 -8.61 -16.28 0.90
CA PHE A 352 -9.27 -15.07 0.46
C PHE A 352 -8.54 -14.37 -0.69
N THR A 353 -9.23 -13.45 -1.33
CA THR A 353 -8.75 -12.64 -2.45
C THR A 353 -9.08 -11.18 -2.21
N LEU A 354 -8.26 -10.28 -2.77
CA LEU A 354 -8.59 -8.86 -2.81
C LEU A 354 -9.31 -8.52 -4.11
N ARG A 355 -10.31 -7.66 -4.01
CA ARG A 355 -11.11 -7.18 -5.14
C ARG A 355 -11.19 -5.66 -5.15
N PHE A 356 -11.35 -5.10 -6.34
CA PHE A 356 -11.61 -3.69 -6.56
C PHE A 356 -12.98 -3.56 -7.23
N ASN A 357 -13.97 -3.05 -6.51
CA ASN A 357 -15.36 -2.99 -6.97
C ASN A 357 -15.88 -4.37 -7.42
N GLY A 358 -15.54 -5.43 -6.69
CA GLY A 358 -15.95 -6.80 -7.01
C GLY A 358 -15.15 -7.48 -8.14
N VAL A 359 -14.13 -6.83 -8.71
CA VAL A 359 -13.22 -7.45 -9.70
C VAL A 359 -11.94 -7.90 -9.03
N PHE A 360 -11.47 -9.12 -9.30
CA PHE A 360 -10.24 -9.67 -8.72
C PHE A 360 -9.01 -8.77 -8.96
N ALA A 361 -8.33 -8.37 -7.88
CA ALA A 361 -7.17 -7.48 -7.91
C ALA A 361 -5.85 -8.18 -8.31
N GLY A 362 -5.90 -9.47 -8.60
CA GLY A 362 -4.71 -10.29 -8.83
C GLY A 362 -4.05 -10.78 -7.54
N LEU A 363 -4.57 -10.42 -6.36
CA LEU A 363 -4.01 -10.81 -5.07
C LEU A 363 -4.87 -11.89 -4.41
N ALA A 364 -4.30 -13.08 -4.26
CA ALA A 364 -4.91 -14.22 -3.59
C ALA A 364 -3.99 -14.67 -2.46
N TYR A 365 -4.57 -15.00 -1.30
CA TYR A 365 -3.84 -15.34 -0.09
C TYR A 365 -4.31 -16.65 0.48
N GLY A 366 -3.39 -17.34 1.15
CA GLY A 366 -3.75 -18.41 2.06
C GLY A 366 -3.15 -18.21 3.44
N VAL A 367 -3.81 -18.84 4.42
CA VAL A 367 -3.54 -18.80 5.84
C VAL A 367 -3.08 -20.19 6.26
N ASP A 368 -1.77 -20.38 6.23
CA ASP A 368 -1.15 -21.66 6.57
C ASP A 368 -0.89 -21.75 8.08
N ALA A 369 -0.87 -22.97 8.63
CA ALA A 369 -0.35 -23.17 9.98
C ALA A 369 1.14 -22.79 10.02
N MET A 370 1.57 -22.11 11.10
CA MET A 370 3.00 -21.89 11.33
C MET A 370 3.67 -23.27 11.44
N ALA A 371 4.73 -23.50 10.68
CA ALA A 371 5.54 -24.69 10.89
C ALA A 371 6.09 -24.63 12.33
N PRO A 372 6.12 -25.75 13.07
CA PRO A 372 6.84 -25.77 14.34
C PRO A 372 8.29 -25.39 14.05
N GLU A 373 8.82 -24.41 14.79
CA GLU A 373 10.24 -24.07 14.74
C GLU A 373 11.01 -25.37 15.01
N GLY A 374 11.65 -25.89 13.96
CA GLY A 374 12.56 -27.01 14.11
C GLY A 374 13.73 -26.52 14.93
N ASN A 375 13.92 -27.09 16.12
CA ASN A 375 15.15 -26.94 16.87
C ASN A 375 16.31 -27.36 15.97
N CYS A 376 17.03 -26.38 15.41
CA CYS A 376 18.38 -26.59 14.88
C CYS A 376 19.39 -26.51 16.00
#